data_AF-A0A2D7GW19-F1
#
_entry.id   AF-A0A2D7GW19-F1
#
_cell.length_a   1.000
_cell.length_b   1.000
_cell.length_c   1.000
_cell.angle_alpha   90.00
_cell.angle_beta   90.00
_cell.angle_gamma   90.00
#
_symmetry.space_group_name_H-M   'P 1'
#
loop_
_entity.id
_entity.type
_entity.pdbx_description
1 polymer ?
#
loop_
_entity_poly.entity_id
_entity_poly.type
_entity_poly.pdbx_seq_one_letter_code
_entity_poly.pdbx_strand_id
1 'polypeptide(L)'
;MKKLLSVGFLLSLSLPAIGSNSPFEQSVEQMLSEFNQTKNVKIVGTVLIRCASLLTITNAIKGAPEAIQIDPNSLFVSSLKLRKENPDGDDVSQTLEEFREYSKQYQTWFKNTSEDSNPFESNELKKEFQICDESARQFLDQ
;
A
#
# COMPACT_ATOMS: atom_id res chain seq x y z
N MET A 1 37.13 37.82 20.39
CA MET A 1 37.10 37.89 18.92
C MET A 1 36.54 36.57 18.39
N LYS A 2 35.53 36.68 17.52
CA LYS A 2 34.87 35.57 16.79
C LYS A 2 35.85 34.89 15.83
N LYS A 3 35.63 33.60 15.50
CA LYS A 3 35.44 33.04 14.14
C LYS A 3 35.42 31.49 14.18
N LEU A 4 34.25 30.91 13.91
CA LEU A 4 33.88 29.97 12.80
C LEU A 4 34.19 28.49 13.07
N LEU A 5 33.19 27.61 13.29
CA LEU A 5 32.20 26.99 12.37
C LEU A 5 32.76 25.83 11.52
N SER A 6 32.32 24.61 11.83
CA SER A 6 31.89 23.59 10.84
C SER A 6 31.13 22.48 11.58
N VAL A 7 29.80 22.46 11.51
CA VAL A 7 28.97 21.71 10.54
C VAL A 7 28.97 20.21 10.87
N GLY A 8 28.01 19.83 11.73
CA GLY A 8 27.45 18.48 11.78
C GLY A 8 26.06 18.55 11.17
N PHE A 9 25.97 18.22 9.89
CA PHE A 9 24.78 18.20 9.07
C PHE A 9 23.77 17.19 9.64
N LEU A 10 22.83 17.66 10.45
CA LEU A 10 21.60 16.91 10.73
C LEU A 10 20.77 16.96 9.46
N LEU A 11 20.89 15.92 8.63
CA LEU A 11 19.88 15.57 7.63
C LEU A 11 18.59 15.24 8.37
N SER A 12 17.85 16.28 8.73
CA SER A 12 16.42 16.17 8.92
C SER A 12 15.85 15.69 7.58
N LEU A 13 15.63 14.38 7.46
CA LEU A 13 14.70 13.80 6.50
C LEU A 13 13.29 14.25 6.92
N SER A 14 13.02 15.54 6.78
CA SER A 14 11.67 16.05 6.67
C SER A 14 11.19 15.67 5.28
N LEU A 15 10.76 14.42 5.13
CA LEU A 15 9.79 14.10 4.09
C LEU A 15 8.66 15.12 4.24
N PRO A 16 8.25 15.81 3.16
CA PRO A 16 7.05 16.62 3.26
C PRO A 16 5.94 15.68 3.74
N ALA A 17 5.37 15.97 4.90
CA ALA A 17 4.06 15.48 5.27
C ALA A 17 3.09 16.12 4.28
N ILE A 18 3.06 15.59 3.06
CA ILE A 18 1.89 15.69 2.21
C ILE A 18 0.85 14.98 3.06
N GLY A 19 -0.03 15.76 3.69
CA GLY A 19 -1.15 15.24 4.45
C GLY A 19 -1.90 14.29 3.54
N SER A 20 -1.64 13.00 3.71
CA SER A 20 -2.33 11.98 2.98
C SER A 20 -3.72 11.95 3.59
N ASN A 21 -4.76 12.21 2.80
CA ASN A 21 -6.14 11.92 3.22
C ASN A 21 -6.41 10.41 3.32
N SER A 22 -5.38 9.59 3.08
CA SER A 22 -5.36 8.17 3.36
C SER A 22 -5.68 7.91 4.84
N PRO A 23 -6.54 6.91 5.14
CA PRO A 23 -6.80 6.49 6.51
C PRO A 23 -5.59 5.77 7.15
N PHE A 24 -4.53 5.54 6.38
CA PHE A 24 -3.37 4.77 6.78
C PHE A 24 -2.23 5.65 7.29
N GLU A 25 -1.55 5.22 8.36
CA GLU A 25 -0.38 5.93 8.91
C GLU A 25 0.76 6.11 7.90
N GLN A 26 0.94 5.13 7.00
CA GLN A 26 1.91 5.13 5.91
C GLN A 26 1.19 4.79 4.60
N SER A 27 1.50 5.48 3.50
CA SER A 27 0.99 5.15 2.15
C SER A 27 1.78 4.00 1.52
N VAL A 28 1.20 3.35 0.50
CA VAL A 28 1.92 2.30 -0.26
C VAL A 28 3.20 2.86 -0.89
N GLU A 29 3.16 4.10 -1.40
CA GLU A 29 4.35 4.79 -1.95
C GLU A 29 5.49 4.89 -0.92
N GLN A 30 5.17 5.28 0.31
CA GLN A 30 6.15 5.41 1.39
C GLN A 30 6.73 4.04 1.78
N MET A 31 5.90 3.00 1.83
CA MET A 31 6.35 1.63 2.09
C MET A 31 7.30 1.13 0.99
N LEU A 32 6.98 1.37 -0.28
CA LEU A 32 7.86 0.98 -1.39
C LEU A 32 9.19 1.74 -1.38
N SER A 33 9.17 3.02 -1.03
CA SER A 33 10.39 3.79 -0.82
C SER A 33 11.24 3.19 0.31
N GLU A 34 10.63 2.80 1.43
CA GLU A 34 11.30 2.14 2.54
C GLU A 34 11.89 0.78 2.12
N PHE A 35 11.13 -0.03 1.37
CA PHE A 35 11.64 -1.27 0.78
C PHE A 35 12.87 -1.00 -0.11
N ASN A 36 12.83 0.04 -0.94
CA ASN A 36 13.96 0.36 -1.81
C ASN A 36 15.25 0.69 -1.02
N GLN A 37 15.12 1.25 0.18
CA GLN A 37 16.24 1.59 1.06
C GLN A 37 16.71 0.40 1.91
N THR A 38 15.78 -0.37 2.46
CA THR A 38 16.07 -1.43 3.45
C THR A 38 16.21 -2.82 2.83
N LYS A 39 15.64 -3.03 1.64
CA LYS A 39 15.44 -4.33 0.99
C LYS A 39 14.68 -5.35 1.84
N ASN A 40 13.89 -4.88 2.81
CA ASN A 40 13.10 -5.75 3.67
C ASN A 40 11.85 -6.28 2.94
N VAL A 41 11.91 -7.54 2.50
CA VAL A 41 10.82 -8.20 1.75
C VAL A 41 9.50 -8.31 2.51
N LYS A 42 9.52 -8.22 3.86
CA LYS A 42 8.29 -8.21 4.66
C LYS A 42 7.43 -6.98 4.37
N ILE A 43 8.07 -5.84 4.05
CA ILE A 43 7.38 -4.62 3.64
C ILE A 43 6.59 -4.86 2.34
N VAL A 44 7.21 -5.55 1.37
CA VAL A 44 6.54 -5.93 0.12
C VAL A 44 5.34 -6.82 0.40
N GLY A 45 5.48 -7.82 1.30
CA GLY A 45 4.33 -8.64 1.71
C GLY A 45 3.15 -7.80 2.22
N THR A 46 3.42 -6.77 3.02
CA THR A 46 2.36 -5.85 3.50
C THR A 46 1.79 -4.98 2.40
N VAL A 47 2.62 -4.50 1.47
CA VAL A 47 2.14 -3.79 0.26
C VAL A 47 1.18 -4.67 -0.54
N LEU A 48 1.53 -5.94 -0.78
CA LEU A 48 0.67 -6.86 -1.53
C LEU A 48 -0.67 -7.11 -0.83
N ILE A 49 -0.70 -7.22 0.50
CA ILE A 49 -1.98 -7.35 1.25
C ILE A 49 -2.82 -6.08 1.18
N ARG A 50 -2.20 -4.90 1.23
CA ARG A 50 -2.92 -3.64 1.01
C ARG A 50 -3.52 -3.58 -0.38
N CYS A 51 -2.74 -3.92 -1.40
CA CYS A 51 -3.21 -3.91 -2.77
C CYS A 51 -4.29 -4.97 -3.01
N ALA A 52 -4.16 -6.17 -2.46
CA ALA A 52 -5.20 -7.19 -2.50
C ALA A 52 -6.52 -6.66 -1.88
N SER A 53 -6.42 -5.98 -0.74
CA SER A 53 -7.58 -5.40 -0.04
C SER A 53 -8.27 -4.34 -0.90
N LEU A 54 -7.48 -3.42 -1.46
CA LEU A 54 -7.95 -2.36 -2.34
C LEU A 54 -8.63 -2.91 -3.59
N LEU A 55 -7.97 -3.84 -4.27
CA LEU A 55 -8.43 -4.46 -5.52
C LEU A 55 -9.68 -5.31 -5.31
N THR A 56 -9.80 -5.98 -4.17
CA THR A 56 -11.02 -6.71 -3.80
C THR A 56 -12.23 -5.78 -3.74
N ILE A 57 -12.06 -4.61 -3.14
CA ILE A 57 -13.14 -3.62 -3.02
C ILE A 57 -13.48 -3.03 -4.38
N THR A 58 -12.48 -2.71 -5.22
CA THR A 58 -12.76 -2.18 -6.56
C THR A 58 -13.44 -3.16 -7.48
N ASN A 59 -13.01 -4.42 -7.46
CA ASN A 59 -13.59 -5.45 -8.31
C ASN A 59 -15.08 -5.68 -7.99
N ALA A 60 -15.53 -5.32 -6.77
CA ALA A 60 -16.93 -5.36 -6.38
C ALA A 60 -17.75 -4.12 -6.83
N ILE A 61 -17.11 -3.04 -7.31
CA ILE A 61 -17.78 -1.81 -7.72
C ILE A 61 -18.10 -1.86 -9.22
N LYS A 62 -19.38 -1.64 -9.56
CA LYS A 62 -19.84 -1.58 -10.95
C LYS A 62 -19.17 -0.41 -11.68
N GLY A 63 -18.55 -0.68 -12.83
CA GLY A 63 -17.85 0.34 -13.63
C GLY A 63 -16.37 0.52 -13.26
N ALA A 64 -15.80 -0.38 -12.46
CA ALA A 64 -14.36 -0.44 -12.25
C ALA A 64 -13.61 -0.59 -13.59
N PRO A 65 -12.53 0.19 -13.83
CA PRO A 65 -11.72 0.05 -15.03
C PRO A 65 -11.16 -1.36 -15.19
N GLU A 66 -11.24 -1.94 -16.40
CA GLU A 66 -10.68 -3.28 -16.69
C GLU A 66 -9.17 -3.36 -16.44
N ALA A 67 -8.47 -2.23 -16.49
CA ALA A 67 -7.03 -2.13 -16.19
C ALA A 67 -6.68 -2.53 -14.75
N ILE A 68 -7.67 -2.69 -13.85
CA ILE A 68 -7.51 -2.99 -12.42
C ILE A 68 -7.83 -4.48 -12.12
N GLN A 69 -7.94 -5.35 -13.14
CA GLN A 69 -8.28 -6.77 -12.98
C GLN A 69 -7.08 -7.66 -12.59
N ILE A 70 -6.37 -7.32 -11.51
CA ILE A 70 -5.44 -8.26 -10.87
C ILE A 70 -6.22 -9.12 -9.89
N ASP A 71 -5.99 -10.44 -9.91
CA ASP A 71 -6.60 -11.37 -8.95
C ASP A 71 -6.07 -11.09 -7.53
N PRO A 72 -6.93 -10.63 -6.60
CA PRO A 72 -6.49 -10.33 -5.24
C PRO A 72 -5.98 -11.56 -4.48
N ASN A 73 -6.43 -12.76 -4.84
CA ASN A 73 -5.95 -13.99 -4.19
C ASN A 73 -4.49 -14.28 -4.54
N SER A 74 -4.09 -14.00 -5.78
CA SER A 74 -2.70 -14.14 -6.21
C SER A 74 -1.77 -13.22 -5.39
N LEU A 75 -2.20 -11.99 -5.11
CA LEU A 75 -1.46 -11.07 -4.24
C LEU A 75 -1.39 -11.56 -2.78
N PHE A 76 -2.49 -12.10 -2.26
CA PHE A 76 -2.55 -12.67 -0.92
C PHE A 76 -1.61 -13.89 -0.75
N VAL A 77 -1.57 -14.77 -1.74
CA VAL A 77 -0.68 -15.94 -1.70
C VAL A 77 0.79 -15.50 -1.82
N SER A 78 1.08 -14.55 -2.71
CA SER A 78 2.44 -14.04 -2.88
C SER A 78 2.96 -13.30 -1.65
N SER A 79 2.10 -12.55 -0.93
CA SER A 79 2.51 -11.91 0.31
C SER A 79 2.91 -12.92 1.38
N LEU A 80 2.19 -14.03 1.51
CA LEU A 80 2.51 -15.10 2.45
C LEU A 80 3.90 -15.69 2.14
N LYS A 81 4.15 -16.04 0.88
CA LYS A 81 5.43 -16.60 0.43
C LYS A 81 6.61 -15.64 0.64
N LEU A 82 6.41 -14.35 0.40
CA LEU A 82 7.46 -13.34 0.61
C LEU A 82 7.80 -13.13 2.08
N ARG A 83 6.82 -13.28 2.97
CA ARG A 83 7.01 -13.12 4.42
C ARG A 83 7.66 -14.35 5.05
N LYS A 84 7.32 -15.54 4.56
CA LYS A 84 7.82 -16.82 5.06
C LYS A 84 7.76 -17.89 3.96
N GLU A 85 8.87 -18.61 3.78
CA GLU A 85 8.98 -19.66 2.75
C GLU A 85 7.94 -20.78 2.92
N ASN A 86 7.68 -21.16 4.17
CA ASN A 86 6.68 -22.17 4.54
C ASN A 86 5.73 -21.58 5.59
N PRO A 87 4.69 -20.84 5.17
CA PRO A 87 3.72 -20.28 6.10
C PRO A 87 2.88 -21.38 6.74
N ASP A 88 2.60 -21.24 8.03
CA ASP A 88 1.71 -22.10 8.79
C ASP A 88 0.32 -21.46 8.97
N GLY A 89 -0.56 -22.14 9.70
CA GLY A 89 -1.93 -21.67 9.91
C GLY A 89 -2.02 -20.34 10.66
N ASP A 90 -1.05 -20.04 11.53
CA ASP A 90 -1.04 -18.78 12.29
C ASP A 90 -0.61 -17.63 11.39
N ASP A 91 0.37 -17.84 10.50
CA ASP A 91 0.77 -16.82 9.51
C ASP A 91 -0.38 -16.47 8.55
N VAL A 92 -1.14 -17.49 8.12
CA VAL A 92 -2.33 -17.29 7.28
C VAL A 92 -3.39 -16.51 8.04
N SER A 93 -3.64 -16.86 9.30
CA SER A 93 -4.65 -16.20 10.13
C SER A 93 -4.30 -14.73 10.36
N GLN A 94 -3.04 -14.42 10.70
CA GLN A 94 -2.56 -13.05 10.85
C GLN A 94 -2.71 -12.26 9.54
N THR A 95 -2.34 -12.86 8.42
CA THR A 95 -2.43 -12.20 7.10
C THR A 95 -3.89 -11.95 6.70
N LEU A 96 -4.82 -12.84 7.05
CA LEU A 96 -6.26 -12.62 6.89
C LEU A 96 -6.79 -11.47 7.76
N GLU A 97 -6.29 -11.33 8.99
CA GLU A 97 -6.66 -10.22 9.87
C GLU A 97 -6.20 -8.88 9.30
N GLU A 98 -4.95 -8.80 8.82
CA GLU A 98 -4.42 -7.62 8.14
C GLU A 98 -5.24 -7.27 6.88
N PHE A 99 -5.54 -8.27 6.04
CA PHE A 99 -6.38 -8.08 4.86
C PHE A 99 -7.76 -7.52 5.22
N ARG A 100 -8.41 -8.07 6.25
CA ARG A 100 -9.72 -7.58 6.71
C ARG A 100 -9.65 -6.16 7.23
N GLU A 101 -8.59 -5.83 7.97
CA GLU A 101 -8.42 -4.51 8.56
C GLU A 101 -8.16 -3.44 7.48
N TYR A 102 -7.24 -3.71 6.54
CA TYR A 102 -7.03 -2.80 5.42
C TYR A 102 -8.25 -2.68 4.52
N SER A 103 -9.01 -3.77 4.33
CA SER A 103 -10.28 -3.70 3.59
C SER A 103 -11.28 -2.74 4.25
N LYS A 104 -11.41 -2.73 5.58
CA LYS A 104 -12.27 -1.78 6.28
C LYS A 104 -11.80 -0.33 6.11
N GLN A 105 -10.49 -0.11 6.19
CA GLN A 105 -9.90 1.21 6.02
C GLN A 105 -10.12 1.73 4.59
N TYR A 106 -9.88 0.92 3.57
CA TYR A 106 -10.20 1.28 2.19
C TYR A 106 -11.70 1.50 1.99
N GLN A 107 -12.59 0.66 2.52
CA GLN A 107 -14.03 0.90 2.43
C GLN A 107 -14.44 2.25 3.06
N THR A 108 -13.81 2.62 4.17
CA THR A 108 -14.05 3.91 4.83
C THR A 108 -13.53 5.06 3.99
N TRP A 109 -12.32 4.93 3.44
CA TRP A 109 -11.74 5.94 2.57
C TRP A 109 -12.61 6.18 1.33
N PHE A 110 -13.05 5.10 0.67
CA PHE A 110 -13.95 5.19 -0.48
C PHE A 110 -15.20 6.00 -0.12
N LYS A 111 -15.90 5.63 0.96
CA LYS A 111 -17.13 6.33 1.38
C LYS A 111 -16.90 7.81 1.65
N ASN A 112 -15.80 8.15 2.33
CA ASN A 112 -15.50 9.53 2.74
C ASN A 112 -15.06 10.41 1.55
N THR A 113 -14.39 9.83 0.56
CA THR A 113 -13.92 10.57 -0.61
C THR A 113 -14.93 10.57 -1.76
N SER A 114 -15.96 9.71 -1.69
CA SER A 114 -16.96 9.53 -2.74
C SER A 114 -18.31 10.18 -2.43
N GLU A 115 -18.37 11.23 -1.58
CA GLU A 115 -19.60 11.77 -0.96
C GLU A 115 -20.84 11.98 -1.87
N ASP A 116 -20.71 11.96 -3.21
CA ASP A 116 -21.80 11.67 -4.17
C ASP A 116 -21.27 11.31 -5.58
N SER A 117 -19.99 10.91 -5.70
CA SER A 117 -19.31 10.74 -6.99
C SER A 117 -18.62 9.38 -7.11
N ASN A 118 -18.41 8.94 -8.35
CA ASN A 118 -17.69 7.71 -8.65
C ASN A 118 -16.33 7.72 -7.91
N PRO A 119 -16.03 6.76 -7.01
CA PRO A 119 -14.78 6.75 -6.23
C PRO A 119 -13.54 6.68 -7.13
N PHE A 120 -13.70 6.19 -8.36
CA PHE A 120 -12.67 6.23 -9.37
C PHE A 120 -12.37 7.63 -9.90
N GLU A 121 -13.07 8.69 -9.49
CA GLU A 121 -12.76 10.08 -9.87
C GLU A 121 -11.86 10.81 -8.86
N SER A 122 -11.70 10.27 -7.65
CA SER A 122 -10.77 10.81 -6.67
C SER A 122 -9.32 10.65 -7.16
N ASN A 123 -8.60 11.76 -7.28
CA ASN A 123 -7.19 11.75 -7.69
C ASN A 123 -6.30 10.94 -6.74
N GLU A 124 -6.63 10.94 -5.45
CA GLU A 124 -5.87 10.22 -4.43
C GLU A 124 -6.09 8.71 -4.54
N LEU A 125 -7.34 8.28 -4.69
CA LEU A 125 -7.65 6.86 -4.92
C LEU A 125 -7.10 6.39 -6.26
N LYS A 126 -7.22 7.18 -7.34
CA LYS A 126 -6.57 6.91 -8.64
C LYS A 126 -5.07 6.63 -8.47
N LYS A 127 -4.36 7.48 -7.72
CA LYS A 127 -2.93 7.31 -7.46
C LYS A 127 -2.64 6.04 -6.67
N GLU A 128 -3.41 5.76 -5.62
CA GLU A 128 -3.24 4.55 -4.81
C GLU A 128 -3.49 3.27 -5.65
N PHE A 129 -4.52 3.26 -6.50
CA PHE A 129 -4.77 2.16 -7.44
C PHE A 129 -3.61 1.94 -8.38
N GLN A 130 -3.11 3.02 -8.99
CA GLN A 130 -2.02 2.93 -9.95
C GLN A 130 -0.76 2.33 -9.29
N ILE A 131 -0.41 2.80 -8.10
CA ILE A 131 0.74 2.28 -7.36
C ILE A 131 0.53 0.80 -7.02
N CYS A 132 -0.69 0.40 -6.64
CA CYS A 132 -0.99 -0.98 -6.35
C CYS A 132 -0.96 -1.89 -7.57
N ASP A 133 -1.43 -1.43 -8.74
CA ASP A 133 -1.33 -2.17 -10.00
C ASP A 133 0.14 -2.33 -10.43
N GLU A 134 0.92 -1.24 -10.41
CA GLU A 134 2.35 -1.27 -10.76
C GLU A 134 3.14 -2.21 -9.83
N SER A 135 2.88 -2.14 -8.52
CA SER A 135 3.54 -3.00 -7.53
C SER A 135 3.14 -4.46 -7.70
N ALA A 136 1.85 -4.73 -7.89
CA ALA A 136 1.34 -6.07 -8.12
C ALA A 136 2.01 -6.71 -9.34
N ARG A 137 2.09 -6.01 -10.48
CA ARG A 137 2.79 -6.49 -11.67
C ARG A 137 4.26 -6.75 -11.38
N GLN A 138 4.94 -5.80 -10.74
CA GLN A 138 6.36 -5.93 -10.41
C GLN A 138 6.68 -7.16 -9.55
N PHE A 139 5.83 -7.49 -8.59
CA PHE A 139 6.10 -8.54 -7.58
C PHE A 139 5.38 -9.87 -7.86
N LEU A 140 4.38 -9.91 -8.74
CA LEU A 140 3.78 -11.17 -9.21
C LEU A 140 4.52 -11.77 -10.41
N ASP A 141 5.22 -10.96 -11.22
CA ASP A 141 5.99 -11.43 -12.38
C ASP A 141 7.39 -11.98 -12.01
N GLN A 142 7.70 -12.16 -10.72
CA GLN A 142 8.98 -12.70 -10.20
C GLN A 142 8.84 -14.15 -9.74
#